data_AF-X0YNY2-F1
#
_entry.id   AF-X0YNY2-F1
#
_cell.length_a   1.000
_cell.length_b   1.000
_cell.length_c   1.000
_cell.angle_alpha   90.00
_cell.angle_beta   90.00
_cell.angle_gamma   90.00
#
_symmetry.space_group_name_H-M   'P 1'
#
loop_
_entity.id
_entity.type
_entity.pdbx_description
1 polymer ?
#
loop_
_entity_poly.entity_id
_entity_poly.type
_entity_poly.pdbx_seq_one_letter_code
_entity_poly.pdbx_strand_id
1 'polypeptide(L)'
;NKIDITDLEAVKELFPRLTPHFVIHAAAYTDVDGCEKDADKAYKVNALGTRNIALACQKLDIPLLYMSTDFVFRGDKEIPYDEFDEPAPINIYGKSKLAGESYIKSFLSRYFIVRSSWLYGQWGKNFVATILKLAREKSVLKVVD
;
A
#
# COMPACT_ATOMS: atom_id res chain seq x y z
N ASN A 1 5.43 17.85 9.48
CA ASN A 1 5.69 16.74 10.44
C ASN A 1 5.86 15.44 9.69
N LYS A 2 6.92 14.69 9.96
CA LYS A 2 7.16 13.36 9.39
C LYS A 2 6.80 12.33 10.46
N ILE A 3 6.08 11.29 10.10
CA ILE A 3 5.72 10.19 11.01
C ILE A 3 6.15 8.86 10.41
N ASP A 4 6.73 8.00 11.24
CA ASP A 4 6.93 6.59 10.92
C ASP A 4 5.71 5.80 11.41
N ILE A 5 4.96 5.23 10.47
CA ILE A 5 3.75 4.46 10.79
C ILE A 5 4.04 3.18 11.58
N THR A 6 5.30 2.69 11.55
CA THR A 6 5.71 1.48 12.28
C THR A 6 5.92 1.74 13.78
N ASP A 7 6.04 3.01 14.17
CA ASP A 7 6.07 3.45 15.56
C ASP A 7 4.64 3.71 16.05
N LEU A 8 4.12 2.77 16.83
CA LEU A 8 2.76 2.83 17.36
C LEU A 8 2.56 4.04 18.30
N GLU A 9 3.55 4.37 19.12
CA GLU A 9 3.40 5.44 20.11
C GLU A 9 3.45 6.81 19.43
N ALA A 10 4.33 6.99 18.44
CA ALA A 10 4.34 8.21 17.62
C ALA A 10 2.99 8.44 16.90
N VAL A 11 2.36 7.37 16.38
CA VAL A 11 1.02 7.44 15.76
C VAL A 11 -0.05 7.83 16.78
N LYS A 12 -0.06 7.19 17.95
CA LYS A 12 -1.03 7.47 19.02
C LYS A 12 -0.95 8.90 19.53
N GLU A 13 0.24 9.47 19.63
CA GLU A 13 0.45 10.84 20.09
C GLU A 13 0.08 11.89 19.05
N LEU A 14 0.32 11.61 17.76
CA LEU A 14 0.10 12.58 16.69
C LEU A 14 -1.39 12.83 16.41
N PHE A 15 -2.20 11.78 16.37
CA PHE A 15 -3.59 11.86 15.93
C PHE A 15 -4.46 12.80 16.78
N PRO A 16 -4.44 12.72 18.13
CA PRO A 16 -5.18 13.66 18.98
C PRO A 16 -4.72 15.11 18.84
N ARG A 17 -3.46 15.35 18.45
CA ARG A 17 -2.91 16.70 18.26
C ARG A 17 -3.30 17.30 16.91
N LEU A 18 -3.42 16.47 15.88
CA LEU A 18 -3.80 16.90 14.52
C LEU A 18 -5.32 17.03 14.35
N THR A 19 -6.11 16.30 15.14
CA THR A 19 -7.57 16.21 15.04
C THR A 19 -8.08 16.08 13.58
N PRO A 20 -7.60 15.10 12.80
CA PRO A 20 -7.98 15.01 11.40
C PRO A 20 -9.41 14.48 11.25
N HIS A 21 -10.16 15.04 10.31
CA HIS A 21 -11.51 14.57 9.96
C HIS A 21 -11.51 13.38 8.98
N PHE A 22 -10.37 13.14 8.33
CA PHE A 22 -10.19 12.07 7.33
C PHE A 22 -8.70 11.75 7.20
N VAL A 23 -8.36 10.49 6.95
CA VAL A 23 -6.96 10.06 6.72
C VAL A 23 -6.81 9.42 5.34
N ILE A 24 -5.79 9.86 4.60
CA ILE A 24 -5.33 9.21 3.37
C ILE A 24 -4.01 8.49 3.70
N HIS A 25 -4.06 7.16 3.82
CA HIS A 25 -2.91 6.32 4.12
C HIS A 25 -2.26 5.82 2.84
N ALA A 26 -1.27 6.58 2.37
CA ALA A 26 -0.45 6.28 1.19
C ALA A 26 0.96 5.77 1.55
N ALA A 27 1.28 5.61 2.83
CA ALA A 27 2.59 5.12 3.25
C ALA A 27 2.66 3.59 3.12
N ALA A 28 3.65 3.08 2.39
CA ALA A 28 3.84 1.65 2.15
C ALA A 28 5.31 1.36 1.78
N TYR A 29 5.72 0.11 1.93
CA TYR A 29 6.93 -0.43 1.31
C TYR A 29 6.56 -1.01 -0.05
N THR A 30 6.94 -0.30 -1.11
CA THR A 30 6.50 -0.55 -2.50
C THR A 30 7.58 -1.17 -3.38
N ASP A 31 8.74 -1.51 -2.82
CA ASP A 31 9.79 -2.24 -3.53
C ASP A 31 9.43 -3.74 -3.51
N VAL A 32 8.78 -4.22 -4.59
CA VAL A 32 8.25 -5.58 -4.68
C VAL A 32 9.36 -6.62 -4.53
N ASP A 33 10.45 -6.47 -5.26
CA ASP A 33 11.62 -7.36 -5.15
C ASP A 33 12.25 -7.28 -3.76
N GLY A 34 12.28 -6.08 -3.19
CA GLY A 34 12.72 -5.84 -1.82
C GLY A 34 11.84 -6.53 -0.77
N CYS A 35 10.54 -6.72 -1.04
CA CYS A 35 9.62 -7.44 -0.15
C CYS A 35 9.92 -8.94 -0.12
N GLU A 36 10.29 -9.55 -1.25
CA GLU A 36 10.69 -10.97 -1.28
C GLU A 36 11.98 -11.22 -0.49
N LYS A 37 12.90 -10.26 -0.51
CA LYS A 37 14.17 -10.36 0.21
C LYS A 37 14.05 -10.09 1.71
N ASP A 38 13.10 -9.25 2.11
CA ASP A 38 12.89 -8.82 3.49
C ASP A 38 11.38 -8.77 3.80
N ALA A 39 10.82 -9.96 4.01
CA ALA A 39 9.40 -10.11 4.30
C ALA A 39 9.00 -9.44 5.62
N ASP A 40 9.85 -9.52 6.64
CA ASP A 40 9.58 -8.91 7.94
C ASP A 40 9.40 -7.40 7.83
N LYS A 41 10.26 -6.72 7.07
CA LYS A 41 10.10 -5.30 6.77
C LYS A 41 8.83 -5.01 5.99
N ALA A 42 8.50 -5.84 4.99
CA ALA A 42 7.26 -5.69 4.23
C ALA A 42 6.03 -5.75 5.13
N TYR A 43 5.92 -6.76 6.01
CA TYR A 43 4.84 -6.87 6.98
C TYR A 43 4.88 -5.77 8.04
N LYS A 44 6.06 -5.38 8.53
CA LYS A 44 6.20 -4.30 9.50
C LYS A 44 5.62 -3.00 8.97
N VAL A 45 5.90 -2.64 7.71
CA VAL A 45 5.40 -1.40 7.10
C VAL A 45 3.96 -1.57 6.61
N ASN A 46 3.71 -2.53 5.72
CA ASN A 46 2.44 -2.63 4.99
C ASN A 46 1.29 -3.18 5.84
N ALA A 47 1.59 -4.07 6.80
CA ALA A 47 0.58 -4.65 7.68
C ALA A 47 0.55 -3.96 9.04
N LEU A 48 1.65 -4.02 9.82
CA LEU A 48 1.68 -3.49 11.20
C LEU A 48 1.62 -1.95 11.23
N GLY A 49 2.28 -1.27 10.28
CA GLY A 49 2.15 0.17 10.14
C GLY A 49 0.72 0.60 9.84
N THR A 50 0.07 -0.10 8.90
CA THR A 50 -1.36 0.10 8.59
C THR A 50 -2.26 -0.18 9.78
N ARG A 51 -1.99 -1.25 10.54
CA ARG A 51 -2.68 -1.59 11.79
C ARG A 51 -2.63 -0.43 12.78
N ASN A 52 -1.45 0.18 12.96
CA ASN A 52 -1.27 1.29 13.90
C ASN A 52 -2.12 2.51 13.49
N ILE A 53 -2.15 2.84 12.19
CA ILE A 53 -3.01 3.91 11.66
C ILE A 53 -4.49 3.59 11.87
N ALA A 54 -4.90 2.35 11.57
CA ALA A 54 -6.29 1.91 11.75
C ALA A 54 -6.73 2.00 13.23
N LEU A 55 -5.89 1.60 14.19
CA LEU A 55 -6.18 1.74 15.62
C LEU A 55 -6.35 3.21 16.04
N ALA A 56 -5.52 4.11 15.52
CA ALA A 56 -5.65 5.54 15.81
C ALA A 56 -6.93 6.14 15.22
N CYS A 57 -7.28 5.73 13.99
CA CYS A 57 -8.54 6.10 13.36
C CYS A 57 -9.75 5.58 14.15
N GLN A 58 -9.70 4.32 14.60
CA GLN A 58 -10.76 3.69 15.39
C GLN A 58 -11.03 4.45 16.69
N LYS A 59 -9.95 4.79 17.42
CA LYS A 59 -10.04 5.47 18.72
C LYS A 59 -10.75 6.83 18.64
N LEU A 60 -10.66 7.50 17.50
CA LEU A 60 -11.18 8.85 17.28
C LEU A 60 -12.36 8.89 16.30
N ASP A 61 -12.87 7.73 15.87
CA ASP A 61 -13.91 7.58 14.83
C ASP A 61 -13.62 8.37 13.53
N ILE A 62 -12.39 8.24 13.04
CA ILE A 62 -11.92 8.93 11.83
C ILE A 62 -12.02 7.98 10.63
N PRO A 63 -12.67 8.39 9.52
CA PRO A 63 -12.68 7.60 8.29
C PRO A 63 -11.29 7.53 7.64
N LEU A 64 -10.97 6.36 7.08
CA LEU A 64 -9.66 6.05 6.49
C LEU A 64 -9.79 5.64 5.02
N LEU A 65 -9.02 6.26 4.13
CA LEU A 65 -8.72 5.73 2.80
C LEU A 65 -7.35 5.06 2.80
N TYR A 66 -7.29 3.82 2.33
CA TYR A 66 -6.08 3.04 2.19
C TYR A 66 -5.81 2.70 0.73
N MET A 67 -4.60 3.04 0.27
CA MET A 67 -4.14 2.63 -1.05
C MET A 67 -3.62 1.20 -0.99
N SER A 68 -4.25 0.29 -1.71
CA SER A 68 -3.84 -1.11 -1.87
C SER A 68 -3.39 -1.40 -3.31
N THR A 69 -3.30 -2.67 -3.68
CA THR A 69 -2.72 -3.16 -4.93
C THR A 69 -3.55 -4.27 -5.54
N ASP A 70 -3.48 -4.40 -6.86
CA ASP A 70 -3.88 -5.59 -7.62
C ASP A 70 -3.08 -6.86 -7.25
N PHE A 71 -1.89 -6.75 -6.68
CA PHE A 71 -1.06 -7.91 -6.29
C PHE A 71 -1.67 -8.73 -5.14
N VAL A 72 -2.82 -8.29 -4.58
CA VAL A 72 -3.64 -9.11 -3.69
C VAL A 72 -4.36 -10.25 -4.42
N PHE A 73 -4.43 -10.20 -5.75
CA PHE A 73 -4.99 -11.24 -6.59
C PHE A 73 -3.89 -12.13 -7.21
N ARG A 74 -4.29 -13.29 -7.71
CA ARG A 74 -3.38 -14.27 -8.33
C ARG A 74 -2.90 -13.87 -9.71
N GLY A 75 -3.73 -13.17 -10.48
CA GLY A 75 -3.44 -12.80 -11.86
C GLY A 75 -3.67 -13.92 -12.87
N ASP A 76 -4.35 -15.01 -12.50
CA ASP A 76 -4.59 -16.20 -13.34
C ASP A 76 -6.00 -16.25 -13.95
N LYS A 77 -6.81 -15.20 -13.74
CA LYS A 77 -8.16 -15.08 -14.29
C LYS A 77 -8.10 -14.56 -15.73
N GLU A 78 -8.83 -15.19 -16.64
CA GLU A 78 -8.94 -14.76 -18.05
C GLU A 78 -9.81 -13.49 -18.24
N ILE A 79 -10.61 -13.17 -17.23
CA ILE A 79 -11.44 -11.96 -17.18
C ILE A 79 -10.94 -11.04 -16.04
N PRO A 80 -11.26 -9.73 -16.06
CA PRO A 80 -10.88 -8.82 -14.99
C PRO A 80 -11.37 -9.29 -13.61
N TYR A 81 -10.58 -8.99 -12.59
CA TYR A 81 -11.02 -9.12 -11.19
C TYR A 81 -11.99 -7.99 -10.83
N ASP A 82 -12.99 -8.30 -10.02
CA ASP A 82 -13.86 -7.33 -9.35
C ASP A 82 -13.56 -7.25 -7.84
N GLU A 83 -14.20 -6.32 -7.14
CA GLU A 83 -13.98 -6.09 -5.71
C GLU A 83 -14.48 -7.23 -4.81
N PHE A 84 -15.33 -8.11 -5.33
CA PHE A 84 -15.94 -9.25 -4.62
C PHE A 84 -15.18 -10.56 -4.82
N ASP A 85 -14.27 -10.62 -5.80
CA ASP A 85 -13.34 -11.74 -5.95
C ASP A 85 -12.47 -11.93 -4.69
N GLU A 86 -12.25 -13.20 -4.31
CA GLU A 86 -11.43 -13.54 -3.16
C GLU A 86 -9.94 -13.25 -3.43
N PRO A 87 -9.27 -12.44 -2.59
CA PRO A 87 -7.84 -12.19 -2.73
C PRO A 87 -7.00 -13.46 -2.49
N ALA A 88 -6.02 -13.69 -3.34
CA ALA A 88 -5.07 -14.80 -3.20
C ALA A 88 -3.67 -14.38 -3.69
N PRO A 89 -2.94 -13.56 -2.93
CA PRO A 89 -1.66 -13.00 -3.36
C PRO A 89 -0.58 -14.07 -3.53
N ILE A 90 0.18 -13.97 -4.62
CA ILE A 90 1.28 -14.90 -4.92
C ILE A 90 2.64 -14.44 -4.36
N ASN A 91 2.82 -13.14 -4.14
CA ASN A 91 4.07 -12.54 -3.66
C ASN A 91 3.93 -11.91 -2.27
N ILE A 92 5.05 -11.64 -1.61
CA ILE A 92 5.13 -11.07 -0.26
C ILE A 92 4.58 -9.65 -0.21
N TYR A 93 4.78 -8.85 -1.27
CA TYR A 93 4.21 -7.51 -1.35
C TYR A 93 2.67 -7.58 -1.24
N GLY A 94 2.02 -8.36 -2.10
CA GLY A 94 0.57 -8.58 -2.09
C GLY A 94 0.07 -9.16 -0.77
N LYS A 95 0.76 -10.16 -0.22
CA LYS A 95 0.41 -10.75 1.10
C LYS A 95 0.46 -9.71 2.23
N SER A 96 1.52 -8.89 2.27
CA SER A 96 1.67 -7.85 3.29
C SER A 96 0.64 -6.71 3.16
N LYS A 97 0.26 -6.35 1.92
CA LYS A 97 -0.79 -5.37 1.65
C LYS A 97 -2.17 -5.89 2.03
N LEU A 98 -2.48 -7.13 1.68
CA LEU A 98 -3.73 -7.79 2.06
C LEU A 98 -3.86 -7.91 3.58
N ALA A 99 -2.78 -8.21 4.30
CA ALA A 99 -2.79 -8.21 5.76
C ALA A 99 -3.15 -6.81 6.34
N GLY A 100 -2.65 -5.74 5.71
CA GLY A 100 -3.07 -4.36 6.03
C GLY A 100 -4.56 -4.12 5.79
N GLU A 101 -5.11 -4.59 4.66
CA GLU A 101 -6.55 -4.53 4.39
C GLU A 101 -7.36 -5.24 5.49
N SER A 102 -6.93 -6.44 5.89
CA SER A 102 -7.61 -7.22 6.93
C SER A 102 -7.65 -6.50 8.27
N TYR A 103 -6.57 -5.83 8.69
CA TYR A 103 -6.60 -5.00 9.91
C TYR A 103 -7.58 -3.83 9.81
N ILE A 104 -7.62 -3.14 8.67
CA ILE A 104 -8.57 -2.04 8.45
C ILE A 104 -10.00 -2.56 8.58
N LYS A 105 -10.34 -3.64 7.86
CA LYS A 105 -11.67 -4.25 7.90
C LYS A 105 -12.07 -4.74 9.29
N SER A 106 -11.10 -5.15 10.11
CA SER A 106 -11.35 -5.67 11.47
C SER A 106 -11.57 -4.58 12.51
N PHE A 107 -11.00 -3.38 12.32
CA PHE A 107 -11.07 -2.31 13.33
C PHE A 107 -12.03 -1.19 12.98
N LEU A 108 -12.21 -0.91 11.68
CA LEU A 108 -12.94 0.26 11.22
C LEU A 108 -14.28 -0.13 10.60
N SER A 109 -15.30 0.67 10.89
CA SER A 109 -16.60 0.64 10.21
C SER A 109 -16.66 1.61 9.02
N ARG A 110 -15.77 2.61 9.00
CA ARG A 110 -15.74 3.70 8.01
C ARG A 110 -14.38 3.71 7.30
N TYR A 111 -14.29 3.02 6.18
CA TYR A 111 -13.06 2.95 5.40
C TYR A 111 -13.32 2.83 3.90
N PHE A 112 -12.29 3.18 3.13
CA PHE A 112 -12.19 2.95 1.69
C PHE A 112 -10.89 2.23 1.42
N ILE A 113 -10.94 1.07 0.78
CA ILE A 113 -9.75 0.37 0.27
C ILE A 113 -9.75 0.54 -1.24
N VAL A 114 -8.76 1.25 -1.76
CA VAL A 114 -8.62 1.51 -3.19
C VAL A 114 -7.47 0.65 -3.72
N ARG A 115 -7.81 -0.46 -4.39
CA ARG A 115 -6.83 -1.31 -5.08
C ARG A 115 -6.51 -0.69 -6.44
N SER A 116 -5.25 -0.34 -6.66
CA SER A 116 -4.76 0.21 -7.94
C SER A 116 -3.68 -0.70 -8.51
N SER A 117 -3.48 -0.63 -9.82
CA SER A 117 -2.38 -1.27 -10.53
C SER A 117 -1.52 -0.20 -11.21
N TRP A 118 -0.23 -0.53 -11.42
CA TRP A 118 0.67 0.20 -12.33
C TRP A 118 0.71 1.72 -12.11
N LEU A 119 0.79 2.14 -10.84
CA LEU A 119 0.73 3.56 -10.47
C LEU A 119 1.99 4.32 -10.94
N TYR A 120 1.79 5.48 -11.57
CA TYR A 120 2.87 6.40 -11.95
C TYR A 120 2.42 7.85 -11.73
N GLY A 121 3.39 8.77 -11.72
CA GLY A 121 3.11 10.19 -11.53
C GLY A 121 4.33 11.05 -11.82
N GLN A 122 4.16 12.36 -11.64
CA GLN A 122 5.22 13.35 -11.86
C GLN A 122 6.42 13.15 -10.93
N TRP A 123 6.19 12.59 -9.74
CA TRP A 123 7.17 12.47 -8.67
C TRP A 123 7.52 11.01 -8.39
N GLY A 124 8.75 10.77 -7.92
CA GLY A 124 9.24 9.43 -7.59
C GLY A 124 9.71 8.61 -8.78
N LYS A 125 10.29 7.44 -8.50
CA LYS A 125 10.65 6.47 -9.53
C LYS A 125 9.40 5.71 -9.96
N ASN A 126 9.17 5.64 -11.27
CA ASN A 126 8.11 4.83 -11.85
C ASN A 126 8.55 4.31 -13.23
N PHE A 127 7.78 3.36 -13.75
CA PHE A 127 8.07 2.71 -15.02
C PHE A 127 8.15 3.72 -16.18
N VAL A 128 7.15 4.61 -16.31
CA VAL A 128 7.08 5.60 -17.39
C VAL A 128 8.33 6.50 -17.41
N ALA A 129 8.71 7.07 -16.27
CA ALA A 129 9.90 7.91 -16.16
C ALA A 129 11.18 7.14 -16.48
N THR A 130 11.26 5.87 -16.09
CA THR A 130 12.41 4.99 -16.39
C THR A 130 12.53 4.71 -17.88
N ILE A 131 11.42 4.36 -18.54
CA ILE A 131 11.37 4.13 -19.99
C ILE A 131 11.73 5.40 -20.77
N LEU A 132 11.16 6.55 -20.40
CA LEU A 132 11.48 7.83 -21.05
C LEU A 132 12.94 8.21 -20.92
N LYS A 133 13.57 7.93 -19.77
CA LYS A 133 15.01 8.13 -19.58
C LYS A 133 15.80 7.20 -20.49
N LEU A 134 15.51 5.90 -20.46
CA LEU A 134 16.25 4.91 -21.24
C LEU A 134 16.12 5.14 -22.75
N ALA A 135 14.95 5.56 -23.24
CA ALA A 135 14.70 5.86 -24.64
C ALA A 135 15.55 7.01 -25.20
N ARG A 136 16.00 7.92 -24.34
CA ARG A 136 16.94 9.00 -24.71
C ARG A 136 18.38 8.54 -24.78
N GLU A 137 18.72 7.50 -24.02
CA GLU A 137 20.10 7.03 -23.82
C GLU A 137 20.45 5.83 -24.72
N LYS A 138 19.46 5.06 -25.16
CA LYS A 138 19.66 3.78 -25.86
C LYS A 138 18.83 3.71 -27.14
N SER A 139 19.44 3.18 -28.20
CA SER A 139 18.76 2.91 -29.48
C SER A 139 17.86 1.67 -29.45
N VAL A 140 18.10 0.73 -28.53
CA VAL A 140 17.28 -0.47 -28.33
C VAL A 140 17.02 -0.65 -26.83
N LEU A 141 15.75 -0.88 -26.48
CA LEU A 141 15.31 -1.13 -25.12
C LEU A 141 14.94 -2.60 -24.94
N LYS A 142 15.40 -3.18 -23.82
CA LYS A 142 14.86 -4.44 -23.30
C LYS A 142 13.97 -4.10 -22.13
N VAL A 143 12.69 -4.42 -22.26
CA VAL A 143 11.65 -4.20 -21.26
C VAL A 143 11.11 -5.58 -20.91
N VAL A 144 10.95 -5.84 -19.61
CA VAL A 144 10.35 -7.06 -19.09
C VAL A 144 8.87 -6.82 -18.82
N ASP A 145 8.05 -7.81 -19.14
CA ASP A 145 6.62 -7.87 -18.79
C ASP A 145 6.43 -8.21 -17.31
#